data_AF-A0A7J9P8U1-F1
#
_entry.id   AF-A0A7J9P8U1-F1
#
_cell.length_a   1.000
_cell.length_b   1.000
_cell.length_c   1.000
_cell.angle_alpha   90.00
_cell.angle_beta   90.00
_cell.angle_gamma   90.00
#
_symmetry.space_group_name_H-M   'P 1'
#
loop_
_entity.id
_entity.type
_entity.pdbx_description
1 polymer ?
#
loop_
_entity_poly.entity_id
_entity_poly.type
_entity_poly.pdbx_seq_one_letter_code
_entity_poly.pdbx_strand_id
1 'polypeptide(L)'
;MDLSNLNEKDLALGCKYCIKGEKLVLYITGLCEESCYYCPLSEKRKKKDVIFANEKQINSVEEAIEEAYLCGSKGVGITGGNPLLRIERTVEYLKDLKEEFGGNFHAHLYTTPKFVSEENLKLLKDAGLDEIRLHSSKLFNDFENFDKIDFLEKLKLCKNYIKDVGVEIPGIPNFEKEILDLAFEIDKIGVKFLNINELEYSETNYQSLIDRGFSEKDDTTSRISGSFETAKYVIDNFKGKLIIHFCPSSLKDSVQMKNRLINRARNVAKPYEEITEEGLLLKGTINFKDLKDVSEVLEVLKENDVEFELLNDRLLLNPEILEDLIDQLKENNFDFKFSAYISEYYPTSDKLEVERIPLVTKKPNLKLKKK
;
A
#
# COMPACT_ATOMS: atom_id res chain seq x y z
N MET A 1 13.83 14.68 -2.59
CA MET A 1 12.97 15.34 -3.59
C MET A 1 11.85 15.98 -2.81
N ASP A 2 11.66 17.29 -2.93
CA ASP A 2 10.60 17.99 -2.23
C ASP A 2 9.26 17.57 -2.86
N LEU A 3 8.45 16.80 -2.13
CA LEU A 3 7.14 16.29 -2.56
C LEU A 3 6.10 17.42 -2.74
N SER A 4 6.48 18.65 -2.36
CA SER A 4 5.67 19.88 -2.41
C SER A 4 5.21 20.32 -3.81
N ASN A 5 5.81 19.79 -4.89
CA ASN A 5 5.46 20.14 -6.28
C ASN A 5 4.56 19.12 -7.01
N LEU A 6 3.98 18.15 -6.29
CA LEU A 6 2.90 17.32 -6.82
C LEU A 6 1.64 18.19 -6.99
N ASN A 7 1.47 18.77 -8.17
CA ASN A 7 0.27 19.54 -8.50
C ASN A 7 -0.93 18.58 -8.59
N GLU A 8 -1.58 18.28 -7.45
CA GLU A 8 -2.68 17.32 -7.31
C GLU A 8 -3.84 17.57 -8.30
N LYS A 9 -3.97 18.79 -8.80
CA LYS A 9 -5.02 19.18 -9.75
C LYS A 9 -4.96 18.35 -11.04
N ASP A 10 -3.77 18.03 -11.52
CA ASP A 10 -3.57 17.39 -12.83
C ASP A 10 -3.35 15.87 -12.75
N LEU A 11 -3.50 15.23 -11.60
CA LEU A 11 -3.33 13.77 -11.47
C LEU A 11 -4.55 12.97 -11.94
N ALA A 12 -4.31 11.74 -12.42
CA ALA A 12 -5.36 10.73 -12.57
C ALA A 12 -6.08 10.52 -11.23
N LEU A 13 -7.41 10.32 -11.27
CA LEU A 13 -8.21 10.20 -10.05
C LEU A 13 -7.77 9.00 -9.21
N GLY A 14 -7.36 7.90 -9.85
CA GLY A 14 -6.71 6.77 -9.18
C GLY A 14 -5.48 7.16 -8.37
N CYS A 15 -4.61 8.04 -8.89
CA CYS A 15 -3.41 8.52 -8.20
C CYS A 15 -3.75 9.44 -7.01
N LYS A 16 -4.79 10.27 -7.10
CA LYS A 16 -5.22 11.14 -5.99
C LYS A 16 -5.65 10.32 -4.78
N TYR A 17 -6.46 9.28 -4.98
CA TYR A 17 -6.84 8.38 -3.88
C TYR A 17 -5.66 7.56 -3.36
N CYS A 18 -4.72 7.20 -4.23
CA CYS A 18 -3.50 6.49 -3.85
C CYS A 18 -2.67 7.31 -2.84
N ILE A 19 -2.42 8.58 -3.16
CA ILE A 19 -1.66 9.50 -2.29
C ILE A 19 -2.35 9.65 -0.93
N LYS A 20 -3.68 9.73 -0.89
CA LYS A 20 -4.46 9.85 0.36
C LYS A 20 -4.57 8.57 1.18
N GLY A 21 -4.02 7.45 0.72
CA GLY A 21 -4.19 6.16 1.37
C GLY A 21 -5.64 5.65 1.36
N GLU A 22 -6.45 6.14 0.42
CA GLU A 22 -7.90 5.85 0.30
C GLU A 22 -8.17 4.79 -0.80
N LYS A 23 -7.14 4.03 -1.19
CA LYS A 23 -7.23 2.95 -2.19
C LYS A 23 -6.93 1.61 -1.56
N LEU A 24 -7.88 0.69 -1.69
CA LEU A 24 -7.61 -0.74 -1.55
C LEU A 24 -6.68 -1.16 -2.68
N VAL A 25 -5.52 -1.72 -2.37
CA VAL A 25 -4.65 -2.37 -3.36
C VAL A 25 -5.05 -3.84 -3.44
N LEU A 26 -5.78 -4.21 -4.48
CA LEU A 26 -6.25 -5.58 -4.68
C LEU A 26 -5.33 -6.31 -5.66
N TYR A 27 -4.42 -7.12 -5.12
CA TYR A 27 -3.58 -8.02 -5.88
C TYR A 27 -4.37 -9.29 -6.21
N ILE A 28 -4.85 -9.44 -7.44
CA ILE A 28 -5.85 -10.47 -7.79
C ILE A 28 -5.23 -11.82 -8.18
N THR A 29 -3.98 -11.79 -8.68
CA THR A 29 -3.18 -12.97 -9.02
C THR A 29 -1.74 -12.52 -9.27
N GLY A 30 -0.78 -13.41 -9.08
CA GLY A 30 0.61 -13.20 -9.49
C GLY A 30 1.03 -13.89 -10.77
N LEU A 31 0.10 -14.55 -11.44
CA LEU A 31 0.33 -15.11 -12.76
C LEU A 31 0.45 -14.00 -13.80
N CYS A 32 1.45 -14.10 -14.66
CA CYS A 32 1.67 -13.21 -15.78
C CYS A 32 2.37 -13.99 -16.88
N GLU A 33 2.03 -13.72 -18.14
CA GLU A 33 2.72 -14.30 -19.29
C GLU A 33 3.87 -13.44 -19.79
N GLU A 34 4.10 -12.28 -19.17
CA GLU A 34 5.27 -11.44 -19.42
C GLU A 34 6.42 -11.84 -18.49
N SER A 35 7.65 -11.74 -18.98
CA SER A 35 8.87 -12.04 -18.22
C SER A 35 9.75 -10.79 -18.09
N CYS A 36 9.17 -9.70 -17.60
CA CYS A 36 9.88 -8.42 -17.53
C CYS A 36 11.09 -8.52 -16.59
N TYR A 37 12.29 -8.12 -17.05
CA TYR A 37 13.50 -8.17 -16.24
C TYR A 37 13.46 -7.23 -15.04
N TYR A 38 12.65 -6.18 -15.13
CA TYR A 38 12.45 -5.16 -14.09
C TYR A 38 11.24 -5.43 -13.19
N CYS A 39 10.51 -6.54 -13.34
CA CYS A 39 9.27 -6.78 -12.56
C CYS A 39 9.57 -6.90 -11.05
N PRO A 40 9.10 -5.96 -10.20
CA PRO A 40 9.50 -5.88 -8.80
C PRO A 40 8.68 -6.79 -7.88
N LEU A 41 7.78 -7.63 -8.41
CA LEU A 41 6.96 -8.51 -7.58
C LEU A 41 7.81 -9.40 -6.67
N SER A 42 7.48 -9.47 -5.39
CA SER A 42 8.19 -10.27 -4.40
C SER A 42 8.07 -11.78 -4.64
N GLU A 43 8.96 -12.57 -4.04
CA GLU A 43 8.92 -14.04 -4.13
C GLU A 43 7.60 -14.63 -3.63
N LYS A 44 6.95 -13.96 -2.66
CA LYS A 44 5.64 -14.38 -2.14
C LYS A 44 4.51 -14.20 -3.15
N ARG A 45 4.68 -13.30 -4.12
CA ARG A 45 3.64 -12.84 -5.04
C ARG A 45 3.88 -13.29 -6.49
N LYS A 46 5.11 -13.21 -6.99
CA LYS A 46 5.49 -13.48 -8.38
C LYS A 46 5.19 -14.93 -8.78
N LYS A 47 4.52 -15.12 -9.91
CA LYS A 47 4.17 -16.44 -10.49
C LYS A 47 3.31 -17.35 -9.59
N LYS A 48 2.62 -16.77 -8.60
CA LYS A 48 1.75 -17.51 -7.68
C LYS A 48 0.31 -17.04 -7.86
N ASP A 49 -0.64 -17.97 -7.92
CA ASP A 49 -2.06 -17.62 -8.00
C ASP A 49 -2.65 -17.40 -6.60
N VAL A 50 -2.32 -16.25 -6.02
CA VAL A 50 -2.70 -15.83 -4.66
C VAL A 50 -3.30 -14.43 -4.72
N ILE A 51 -4.19 -14.13 -3.77
CA ILE A 51 -4.91 -12.85 -3.68
C ILE A 51 -4.44 -12.12 -2.42
N PHE A 52 -4.19 -10.82 -2.54
CA PHE A 52 -3.96 -9.94 -1.39
C PHE A 52 -4.86 -8.72 -1.48
N ALA A 53 -5.47 -8.36 -0.36
CA ALA A 53 -6.05 -7.06 -0.12
C ALA A 53 -5.06 -6.28 0.74
N ASN A 54 -4.43 -5.26 0.15
CA ASN A 54 -3.28 -4.57 0.74
C ASN A 54 -2.16 -5.58 1.06
N GLU A 55 -1.82 -5.74 2.34
CA GLU A 55 -0.80 -6.66 2.84
C GLU A 55 -1.39 -7.97 3.38
N LYS A 56 -2.72 -8.06 3.54
CA LYS A 56 -3.45 -9.26 4.00
C LYS A 56 -3.66 -10.22 2.83
N GLN A 57 -3.18 -11.46 2.97
CA GLN A 57 -3.57 -12.53 2.04
C GLN A 57 -5.02 -12.91 2.31
N ILE A 58 -5.82 -12.99 1.25
CA ILE A 58 -7.26 -13.26 1.34
C ILE A 58 -7.64 -14.40 0.40
N ASN A 59 -8.80 -15.01 0.63
CA ASN A 59 -9.34 -16.08 -0.21
C ASN A 59 -10.77 -15.79 -0.70
N SER A 60 -11.40 -14.69 -0.25
CA SER A 60 -12.75 -14.31 -0.67
C SER A 60 -12.93 -12.80 -0.83
N VAL A 61 -14.01 -12.42 -1.50
CA VAL A 61 -14.38 -11.03 -1.76
C VAL A 61 -14.84 -10.31 -0.48
N GLU A 62 -15.45 -11.03 0.45
CA GLU A 62 -15.86 -10.51 1.75
C GLU A 62 -14.65 -10.04 2.56
N GLU A 63 -13.54 -10.76 2.50
CA GLU A 63 -12.30 -10.32 3.15
C GLU A 63 -11.71 -9.06 2.50
N ALA A 64 -11.90 -8.87 1.19
CA ALA A 64 -11.49 -7.66 0.50
C ALA A 64 -12.37 -6.45 0.89
N ILE A 65 -13.68 -6.68 1.03
CA ILE A 65 -14.65 -5.68 1.51
C ILE A 65 -14.34 -5.28 2.96
N GLU A 66 -14.11 -6.26 3.85
CA GLU A 66 -13.70 -6.01 5.23
C GLU A 66 -12.44 -5.14 5.28
N GLU A 67 -11.42 -5.52 4.52
CA GLU A 67 -10.16 -4.76 4.46
C GLU A 67 -10.35 -3.34 3.90
N ALA A 68 -11.25 -3.16 2.92
CA ALA A 68 -11.61 -1.84 2.40
C ALA A 68 -12.27 -0.97 3.47
N TYR A 69 -13.19 -1.51 4.27
CA TYR A 69 -13.81 -0.83 5.40
C TYR A 69 -12.77 -0.44 6.46
N LEU A 70 -11.94 -1.41 6.88
CA LEU A 70 -10.90 -1.19 7.88
C LEU A 70 -9.97 -0.06 7.45
N CYS A 71 -9.60 0.02 6.18
CA CYS A 71 -8.71 1.07 5.67
C CYS A 71 -9.41 2.37 5.24
N GLY A 72 -10.73 2.48 5.39
CA GLY A 72 -11.49 3.67 4.94
C GLY A 72 -11.36 3.93 3.44
N SER A 73 -11.29 2.86 2.64
CA SER A 73 -11.05 2.93 1.20
C SER A 73 -12.22 3.60 0.47
N LYS A 74 -11.90 4.48 -0.48
CA LYS A 74 -12.85 5.15 -1.40
C LYS A 74 -12.71 4.69 -2.84
N GLY A 75 -11.84 3.71 -3.07
CA GLY A 75 -11.67 3.07 -4.36
C GLY A 75 -10.75 1.86 -4.28
N VAL A 76 -10.60 1.17 -5.40
CA VAL A 76 -9.72 0.01 -5.55
C VAL A 76 -8.73 0.19 -6.71
N GLY A 77 -7.51 -0.31 -6.52
CA GLY A 77 -6.53 -0.57 -7.55
C GLY A 77 -6.30 -2.05 -7.71
N ILE A 78 -6.81 -2.61 -8.80
CA ILE A 78 -6.69 -4.02 -9.13
C ILE A 78 -5.38 -4.21 -9.89
N THR A 79 -4.47 -4.98 -9.29
CA THR A 79 -3.11 -5.21 -9.77
C THR A 79 -2.76 -6.69 -9.62
N GLY A 80 -1.51 -7.05 -9.90
CA GLY A 80 -1.08 -8.44 -9.90
C GLY A 80 0.15 -8.68 -10.74
N GLY A 81 0.24 -9.90 -11.25
CA GLY A 81 0.90 -10.18 -12.51
C GLY A 81 0.08 -9.61 -13.66
N ASN A 82 -0.90 -10.35 -14.16
CA ASN A 82 -1.89 -9.83 -15.11
C ASN A 82 -3.32 -10.22 -14.68
N PRO A 83 -4.12 -9.26 -14.16
CA PRO A 83 -5.51 -9.50 -13.79
C PRO A 83 -6.38 -10.14 -14.88
N LEU A 84 -6.13 -9.84 -16.16
CA LEU A 84 -6.93 -10.38 -17.27
C LEU A 84 -6.74 -11.90 -17.48
N LEU A 85 -5.70 -12.51 -16.91
CA LEU A 85 -5.55 -13.98 -16.86
C LEU A 85 -6.55 -14.66 -15.89
N ARG A 86 -7.19 -13.85 -15.05
CA ARG A 86 -8.23 -14.23 -14.09
C ARG A 86 -9.39 -13.26 -14.23
N ILE A 87 -9.90 -13.12 -15.46
CA ILE A 87 -10.92 -12.13 -15.78
C ILE A 87 -12.20 -12.34 -14.98
N GLU A 88 -12.66 -13.58 -14.83
CA GLU A 88 -13.88 -13.91 -14.07
C GLU A 88 -13.74 -13.48 -12.60
N ARG A 89 -12.61 -13.83 -11.97
CA ARG A 89 -12.29 -13.41 -10.59
C ARG A 89 -12.16 -11.89 -10.48
N THR A 90 -11.51 -11.26 -11.45
CA THR A 90 -11.33 -9.80 -11.49
C THR A 90 -12.68 -9.09 -11.54
N VAL A 91 -13.59 -9.60 -12.38
CA VAL A 91 -14.95 -9.08 -12.55
C VAL A 91 -15.80 -9.31 -11.32
N GLU A 92 -15.74 -10.50 -10.71
CA GLU A 92 -16.41 -10.83 -9.45
C GLU A 92 -16.05 -9.85 -8.34
N TYR A 93 -14.75 -9.72 -8.04
CA TYR A 93 -14.29 -8.81 -6.99
C TYR A 93 -14.62 -7.35 -7.28
N LEU A 94 -14.45 -6.91 -8.54
CA LEU A 94 -14.77 -5.55 -8.94
C LEU A 94 -16.26 -5.24 -8.76
N LYS A 95 -17.12 -6.15 -9.22
CA LYS A 95 -18.57 -5.99 -9.18
C LYS A 95 -19.05 -5.91 -7.73
N ASP A 96 -18.62 -6.83 -6.87
CA ASP A 96 -19.07 -6.87 -5.48
C ASP A 96 -18.57 -5.66 -4.68
N LEU A 97 -17.33 -5.21 -4.91
CA LEU A 97 -16.83 -3.95 -4.35
C LEU A 97 -17.66 -2.74 -4.82
N LYS A 98 -18.08 -2.71 -6.10
CA LYS A 98 -18.92 -1.65 -6.64
C LYS A 98 -20.35 -1.70 -6.09
N GLU A 99 -20.89 -2.89 -5.85
CA GLU A 99 -22.21 -3.08 -5.22
C GLU A 99 -22.19 -2.63 -3.75
N GLU A 100 -21.14 -2.98 -3.01
CA GLU A 100 -21.01 -2.62 -1.59
C GLU A 100 -20.78 -1.12 -1.37
N PHE A 101 -19.82 -0.52 -2.10
CA PHE A 101 -19.40 0.87 -1.86
C PHE A 101 -20.05 1.89 -2.81
N GLY A 102 -20.84 1.40 -3.78
CA GLY A 102 -21.58 2.22 -4.74
C GLY A 102 -20.75 2.81 -5.89
N GLY A 103 -21.44 3.48 -6.81
CA GLY A 103 -20.84 3.96 -8.07
C GLY A 103 -19.72 4.99 -7.92
N ASN A 104 -19.62 5.69 -6.78
CA ASN A 104 -18.55 6.64 -6.51
C ASN A 104 -17.23 5.97 -6.06
N PHE A 105 -17.27 4.67 -5.74
CA PHE A 105 -16.08 3.92 -5.35
C PHE A 105 -15.19 3.70 -6.58
N HIS A 106 -14.08 4.44 -6.66
CA HIS A 106 -13.29 4.48 -7.90
C HIS A 106 -12.47 3.21 -8.11
N ALA A 107 -12.71 2.49 -9.19
CA ALA A 107 -11.98 1.30 -9.58
C ALA A 107 -11.01 1.57 -10.73
N HIS A 108 -9.75 1.15 -10.57
CA HIS A 108 -8.80 1.11 -11.67
C HIS A 108 -8.06 -0.22 -11.76
N LEU A 109 -7.67 -0.59 -12.98
CA LEU A 109 -7.04 -1.87 -13.29
C LEU A 109 -5.70 -1.65 -14.01
N TYR A 110 -4.65 -2.34 -13.56
CA TYR A 110 -3.36 -2.43 -14.26
C TYR A 110 -3.33 -3.73 -15.07
N THR A 111 -2.92 -3.66 -16.34
CA THR A 111 -2.77 -4.86 -17.18
C THR A 111 -1.80 -4.64 -18.35
N THR A 112 -1.58 -5.67 -19.15
CA THR A 112 -0.77 -5.66 -20.38
C THR A 112 -1.68 -5.86 -21.60
N PRO A 113 -1.31 -5.38 -22.79
CA PRO A 113 -2.17 -5.39 -23.98
C PRO A 113 -2.58 -6.80 -24.46
N LYS A 114 -1.85 -7.85 -24.06
CA LYS A 114 -1.98 -9.21 -24.60
C LYS A 114 -3.40 -9.78 -24.52
N PHE A 115 -4.08 -9.57 -23.39
CA PHE A 115 -5.42 -10.09 -23.11
C PHE A 115 -6.53 -9.04 -23.26
N VAL A 116 -6.19 -7.88 -23.82
CA VAL A 116 -7.17 -6.84 -24.13
C VAL A 116 -7.95 -7.28 -25.36
N SER A 117 -9.22 -7.61 -25.15
CA SER A 117 -10.21 -7.95 -26.18
C SER A 117 -11.51 -7.19 -25.90
N GLU A 118 -12.36 -7.06 -26.91
CA GLU A 118 -13.69 -6.48 -26.74
C GLU A 118 -14.52 -7.22 -25.69
N GLU A 119 -14.44 -8.55 -25.66
CA GLU A 119 -15.14 -9.40 -24.68
C GLU A 119 -14.72 -9.06 -23.24
N ASN A 120 -13.41 -9.07 -22.95
CA ASN A 120 -12.90 -8.76 -21.61
C ASN A 120 -13.24 -7.32 -21.20
N LEU A 121 -13.17 -6.36 -22.13
CA LEU A 121 -13.50 -4.96 -21.85
C LEU A 121 -15.00 -4.75 -21.57
N LYS A 122 -15.89 -5.50 -22.22
CA LYS A 122 -17.33 -5.49 -21.88
C LYS A 122 -17.55 -6.00 -20.47
N LEU A 123 -16.95 -7.14 -20.11
CA LEU A 123 -17.05 -7.68 -18.75
C LEU A 123 -16.58 -6.67 -17.68
N LEU A 124 -15.44 -6.01 -17.92
CA LEU A 124 -14.91 -4.99 -17.00
C LEU A 124 -15.81 -3.74 -16.92
N LYS A 125 -16.34 -3.29 -18.05
CA LYS A 125 -17.28 -2.16 -18.12
C LYS A 125 -18.56 -2.47 -17.34
N ASP A 126 -19.13 -3.65 -17.56
CA ASP A 126 -20.38 -4.09 -16.94
C ASP A 126 -20.19 -4.30 -15.42
N ALA A 127 -18.98 -4.69 -14.98
CA ALA A 127 -18.60 -4.72 -13.58
C ALA A 127 -18.35 -3.33 -12.95
N GLY A 128 -18.31 -2.27 -13.76
CA GLY A 128 -18.17 -0.88 -13.30
C GLY A 128 -16.73 -0.33 -13.25
N LEU A 129 -15.80 -0.86 -14.05
CA LEU A 129 -14.43 -0.32 -14.11
C LEU A 129 -14.41 1.13 -14.63
N ASP A 130 -13.79 2.05 -13.87
CA ASP A 130 -13.71 3.47 -14.25
C ASP A 130 -12.48 3.79 -15.09
N GLU A 131 -11.34 3.17 -14.75
CA GLU A 131 -10.02 3.51 -15.27
C GLU A 131 -9.20 2.25 -15.60
N ILE A 132 -8.58 2.20 -16.78
CA ILE A 132 -7.67 1.11 -17.17
C ILE A 132 -6.30 1.68 -17.53
N ARG A 133 -5.25 1.02 -17.04
CA ARG A 133 -3.85 1.38 -17.28
C ARG A 133 -3.14 0.25 -18.01
N LEU A 134 -2.69 0.52 -19.23
CA LEU A 134 -1.94 -0.45 -20.01
C LEU A 134 -0.44 -0.26 -19.81
N HIS A 135 0.26 -1.35 -19.52
CA HIS A 135 1.70 -1.41 -19.46
C HIS A 135 2.27 -1.97 -20.76
N SER A 136 3.15 -1.21 -21.42
CA SER A 136 3.87 -1.66 -22.61
C SER A 136 5.15 -2.41 -22.23
N SER A 137 5.02 -3.69 -21.88
CA SER A 137 6.16 -4.53 -21.45
C SER A 137 7.21 -4.69 -22.55
N LYS A 138 6.78 -4.90 -23.80
CA LYS A 138 7.67 -5.13 -24.94
C LYS A 138 8.55 -3.93 -25.27
N LEU A 139 8.08 -2.70 -25.02
CA LEU A 139 8.88 -1.49 -25.19
C LEU A 139 10.25 -1.61 -24.53
N PHE A 140 10.32 -2.28 -23.39
CA PHE A 140 11.53 -2.38 -22.59
C PHE A 140 12.21 -3.76 -22.66
N ASN A 141 11.43 -4.83 -22.78
CA ASN A 141 11.96 -6.20 -22.72
C ASN A 141 12.33 -6.77 -24.08
N ASP A 142 11.71 -6.26 -25.15
CA ASP A 142 11.81 -6.82 -26.50
C ASP A 142 11.46 -5.74 -27.54
N PHE A 143 12.26 -4.67 -27.53
CA PHE A 143 12.01 -3.48 -28.33
C PHE A 143 11.93 -3.77 -29.83
N GLU A 144 12.74 -4.73 -30.32
CA GLU A 144 12.75 -5.14 -31.73
C GLU A 144 11.40 -5.72 -32.18
N ASN A 145 10.70 -6.43 -31.29
CA ASN A 145 9.37 -7.00 -31.56
C ASN A 145 8.22 -6.17 -30.97
N PHE A 146 8.49 -4.93 -30.56
CA PHE A 146 7.45 -4.03 -30.06
C PHE A 146 6.62 -3.48 -31.23
N ASP A 147 5.44 -4.07 -31.43
CA ASP A 147 4.44 -3.52 -32.34
C ASP A 147 3.71 -2.34 -31.67
N LYS A 148 4.23 -1.14 -31.94
CA LYS A 148 3.64 0.11 -31.47
C LYS A 148 2.24 0.35 -32.02
N ILE A 149 1.96 -0.09 -33.25
CA ILE A 149 0.64 0.12 -33.87
C ILE A 149 -0.39 -0.74 -33.15
N ASP A 150 -0.10 -2.02 -32.90
CA ASP A 150 -0.97 -2.90 -32.10
C ASP A 150 -1.22 -2.31 -30.72
N PHE A 151 -0.19 -1.82 -30.03
CA PHE A 151 -0.35 -1.18 -28.72
C PHE A 151 -1.30 0.02 -28.74
N LEU A 152 -1.17 0.90 -29.75
CA LEU A 152 -2.06 2.04 -29.94
C LEU A 152 -3.50 1.60 -30.27
N GLU A 153 -3.69 0.55 -31.06
CA GLU A 153 -5.02 -0.02 -31.34
C GLU A 153 -5.66 -0.64 -30.09
N LYS A 154 -4.89 -1.29 -29.22
CA LYS A 154 -5.39 -1.76 -27.91
C LYS A 154 -5.83 -0.61 -27.03
N LEU A 155 -5.09 0.50 -26.99
CA LEU A 155 -5.49 1.71 -26.25
C LEU A 155 -6.78 2.32 -26.80
N LYS A 156 -6.92 2.43 -28.13
CA LYS A 156 -8.17 2.88 -28.77
C LYS A 156 -9.34 1.95 -28.43
N LEU A 157 -9.11 0.64 -28.46
CA LEU A 157 -10.12 -0.34 -28.09
C LEU A 157 -10.58 -0.15 -26.64
N CYS A 158 -9.65 0.01 -25.69
CA CYS A 158 -9.99 0.31 -24.29
C CYS A 158 -10.89 1.54 -24.17
N LYS A 159 -10.60 2.62 -24.92
CA LYS A 159 -11.38 3.87 -24.89
C LYS A 159 -12.82 3.72 -25.36
N ASN A 160 -13.14 2.68 -26.14
CA ASN A 160 -14.52 2.42 -26.55
C ASN A 160 -15.39 1.87 -25.41
N TYR A 161 -14.77 1.34 -24.34
CA TYR A 161 -15.49 0.67 -23.24
C TYR A 161 -15.25 1.32 -21.87
N ILE A 162 -14.04 1.79 -21.60
CA ILE A 162 -13.62 2.31 -20.30
C ILE A 162 -13.42 3.83 -20.39
N LYS A 163 -13.93 4.54 -19.37
CA LYS A 163 -14.00 6.01 -19.35
C LYS A 163 -12.62 6.65 -19.38
N ASP A 164 -11.74 6.24 -18.46
CA ASP A 164 -10.40 6.78 -18.34
C ASP A 164 -9.38 5.72 -18.76
N VAL A 165 -8.59 6.03 -19.80
CA VAL A 165 -7.51 5.17 -20.28
C VAL A 165 -6.18 5.88 -20.09
N GLY A 166 -5.25 5.19 -19.45
CA GLY A 166 -3.89 5.66 -19.21
C GLY A 166 -2.84 4.62 -19.60
N VAL A 167 -1.60 5.07 -19.64
CA VAL A 167 -0.42 4.20 -19.80
C VAL A 167 0.41 4.26 -18.54
N GLU A 168 0.91 3.11 -18.09
CA GLU A 168 1.75 2.99 -16.89
C GLU A 168 3.04 2.25 -17.25
N ILE A 169 4.19 2.90 -17.04
CA ILE A 169 5.51 2.36 -17.39
C ILE A 169 6.55 2.69 -16.32
N PRO A 170 7.63 1.91 -16.19
CA PRO A 170 8.80 2.31 -15.42
C PRO A 170 9.61 3.39 -16.17
N GLY A 171 10.23 4.30 -15.42
CA GLY A 171 11.26 5.20 -15.93
C GLY A 171 12.58 4.46 -16.04
N ILE A 172 12.76 3.65 -17.10
CA ILE A 172 14.00 2.90 -17.30
C ILE A 172 15.10 3.82 -17.87
N PRO A 173 16.27 3.91 -17.21
CA PRO A 173 17.42 4.64 -17.74
C PRO A 173 17.74 4.29 -19.21
N ASN A 174 18.06 5.31 -20.00
CA ASN A 174 18.38 5.21 -21.44
C ASN A 174 17.20 4.93 -22.39
N PHE A 175 15.95 5.00 -21.91
CA PHE A 175 14.73 4.89 -22.74
C PHE A 175 14.01 6.23 -22.91
N GLU A 176 14.69 7.35 -22.68
CA GLU A 176 14.07 8.69 -22.67
C GLU A 176 13.40 9.03 -24.00
N LYS A 177 14.04 8.68 -25.12
CA LYS A 177 13.54 8.98 -26.46
C LYS A 177 12.35 8.10 -26.82
N GLU A 178 12.42 6.83 -26.49
CA GLU A 178 11.39 5.82 -26.73
C GLU A 178 10.12 6.14 -25.93
N ILE A 179 10.28 6.54 -24.66
CA ILE A 179 9.17 6.96 -23.82
C ILE A 179 8.57 8.28 -24.31
N LEU A 180 9.40 9.25 -24.70
CA LEU A 180 8.93 10.54 -25.24
C LEU A 180 8.15 10.35 -26.54
N ASP A 181 8.66 9.50 -27.44
CA ASP A 181 7.98 9.14 -28.69
C ASP A 181 6.63 8.45 -28.40
N LEU A 182 6.60 7.48 -27.48
CA LEU A 182 5.35 6.87 -27.03
C LEU A 182 4.37 7.92 -26.51
N ALA A 183 4.83 8.89 -25.69
CA ALA A 183 4.00 9.95 -25.14
C ALA A 183 3.33 10.79 -26.26
N PHE A 184 4.06 11.15 -27.31
CA PHE A 184 3.48 11.84 -28.47
C PHE A 184 2.46 10.98 -29.21
N GLU A 185 2.71 9.70 -29.40
CA GLU A 185 1.77 8.81 -30.10
C GLU A 185 0.47 8.59 -29.32
N ILE A 186 0.55 8.39 -28.00
CA ILE A 186 -0.65 8.18 -27.17
C ILE A 186 -1.45 9.48 -26.97
N ASP A 187 -0.78 10.65 -26.99
CA ASP A 187 -1.44 11.96 -27.01
C ASP A 187 -2.30 12.16 -28.26
N LYS A 188 -1.79 11.77 -29.45
CA LYS A 188 -2.52 11.88 -30.73
C LYS A 188 -3.86 11.13 -30.71
N ILE A 189 -3.93 9.99 -30.02
CA ILE A 189 -5.15 9.20 -29.89
C ILE A 189 -5.98 9.59 -28.66
N GLY A 190 -5.56 10.61 -27.92
CA GLY A 190 -6.26 11.18 -26.77
C GLY A 190 -6.28 10.29 -25.53
N VAL A 191 -5.21 9.55 -25.25
CA VAL A 191 -5.01 8.93 -23.93
C VAL A 191 -4.93 10.03 -22.87
N LYS A 192 -5.47 9.77 -21.67
CA LYS A 192 -5.65 10.82 -20.66
C LYS A 192 -4.36 11.14 -19.91
N PHE A 193 -3.59 10.11 -19.57
CA PHE A 193 -2.35 10.27 -18.80
C PHE A 193 -1.33 9.17 -19.09
N LEU A 194 -0.07 9.50 -18.82
CA LEU A 194 1.09 8.61 -18.77
C LEU A 194 1.73 8.71 -17.40
N ASN A 195 1.72 7.61 -16.65
CA ASN A 195 2.43 7.50 -15.39
C ASN A 195 3.77 6.80 -15.62
N ILE A 196 4.83 7.44 -15.17
CA ILE A 196 6.20 6.94 -15.17
C ILE A 196 6.58 6.65 -13.73
N ASN A 197 6.65 5.37 -13.37
CA ASN A 197 7.05 4.94 -12.02
C ASN A 197 8.57 4.96 -11.89
N GLU A 198 9.08 5.40 -10.74
CA GLU A 198 10.49 5.21 -10.41
C GLU A 198 10.82 3.71 -10.44
N LEU A 199 11.92 3.38 -11.11
CA LEU A 199 12.38 2.02 -11.26
C LEU A 199 12.92 1.53 -9.91
N GLU A 200 12.26 0.51 -9.39
CA GLU A 200 12.57 -0.13 -8.11
C GLU A 200 13.17 -1.52 -8.34
N TYR A 201 13.92 -1.99 -7.34
CA TYR A 201 14.35 -3.38 -7.27
C TYR A 201 13.74 -4.12 -6.08
N SER A 202 13.68 -5.43 -6.18
CA SER A 202 13.31 -6.37 -5.14
C SER A 202 14.19 -7.61 -5.27
N GLU A 203 14.04 -8.54 -4.34
CA GLU A 203 14.81 -9.78 -4.33
C GLU A 203 14.69 -10.59 -5.64
N THR A 204 13.61 -10.39 -6.41
CA THR A 204 13.32 -11.19 -7.61
C THR A 204 13.78 -10.58 -8.92
N ASN A 205 14.18 -9.30 -8.94
CA ASN A 205 14.64 -8.59 -10.14
C ASN A 205 16.03 -7.99 -10.00
N TYR A 206 16.56 -7.88 -8.77
CA TYR A 206 17.81 -7.19 -8.47
C TYR A 206 18.97 -7.69 -9.32
N GLN A 207 19.23 -9.00 -9.32
CA GLN A 207 20.32 -9.58 -10.10
C GLN A 207 20.19 -9.27 -11.60
N SER A 208 18.97 -9.34 -12.13
CA SER A 208 18.74 -9.07 -13.55
C SER A 208 18.98 -7.61 -13.93
N LEU A 209 18.72 -6.68 -13.00
CA LEU A 209 19.04 -5.26 -13.18
C LEU A 209 20.55 -5.03 -13.13
N ILE A 210 21.25 -5.60 -12.15
CA ILE A 210 22.71 -5.48 -12.04
C ILE A 210 23.42 -6.06 -13.27
N ASP A 211 23.01 -7.25 -13.74
CA ASP A 211 23.59 -7.90 -14.93
C ASP A 211 23.41 -7.05 -16.21
N ARG A 212 22.44 -6.14 -16.21
CA ARG A 212 22.16 -5.20 -17.31
C ARG A 212 22.85 -3.84 -17.14
N GLY A 213 23.65 -3.66 -16.09
CA GLY A 213 24.44 -2.46 -15.84
C GLY A 213 23.68 -1.34 -15.13
N PHE A 214 22.52 -1.62 -14.54
CA PHE A 214 21.87 -0.67 -13.64
C PHE A 214 22.59 -0.62 -12.29
N SER A 215 22.49 0.51 -11.59
CA SER A 215 23.05 0.70 -10.26
C SER A 215 22.01 1.24 -9.29
N GLU A 216 22.20 0.91 -8.01
CA GLU A 216 21.41 1.44 -6.91
C GLU A 216 21.59 2.96 -6.80
N LYS A 217 20.52 3.66 -6.43
CA LYS A 217 20.56 5.10 -6.21
C LYS A 217 21.21 5.47 -4.87
N ASP A 218 20.92 4.69 -3.83
CA ASP A 218 21.46 4.81 -2.48
C ASP A 218 21.28 3.50 -1.71
N ASP A 219 21.99 3.35 -0.59
CA ASP A 219 22.00 2.12 0.23
C ASP A 219 20.71 1.94 1.08
N THR A 220 19.81 2.91 1.06
CA THR A 220 18.67 2.99 1.99
C THR A 220 17.33 2.75 1.33
N THR A 221 17.28 2.79 0.00
CA THR A 221 16.05 2.69 -0.77
C THR A 221 16.22 1.72 -1.92
N SER A 222 15.15 0.96 -2.22
CA SER A 222 15.17 -0.02 -3.30
C SER A 222 14.98 0.63 -4.68
N ARG A 223 15.78 1.66 -5.01
CA ARG A 223 15.67 2.51 -6.21
C ARG A 223 16.86 2.35 -7.15
N ILE A 224 16.60 2.50 -8.45
CA ILE A 224 17.63 2.51 -9.50
C ILE A 224 18.01 3.95 -9.90
N SER A 225 19.31 4.18 -10.01
CA SER A 225 19.88 5.45 -10.46
C SER A 225 19.52 5.75 -11.93
N GLY A 226 19.28 7.03 -12.26
CA GLY A 226 18.91 7.46 -13.62
C GLY A 226 17.41 7.40 -13.92
N SER A 227 16.60 6.75 -13.08
CA SER A 227 15.16 6.58 -13.34
C SER A 227 14.39 7.90 -13.29
N PHE A 228 14.70 8.74 -12.31
CA PHE A 228 14.10 10.06 -12.18
C PHE A 228 14.49 10.97 -13.35
N GLU A 229 15.78 10.94 -13.73
CA GLU A 229 16.33 11.70 -14.85
C GLU A 229 15.63 11.34 -16.16
N THR A 230 15.33 10.05 -16.35
CA THR A 230 14.57 9.55 -17.51
C THR A 230 13.18 10.17 -17.55
N ALA A 231 12.43 10.08 -16.45
CA ALA A 231 11.08 10.62 -16.37
C ALA A 231 11.08 12.15 -16.53
N LYS A 232 12.04 12.83 -15.89
CA LYS A 232 12.22 14.28 -15.99
C LYS A 232 12.50 14.72 -17.42
N TYR A 233 13.35 14.01 -18.16
CA TYR A 233 13.58 14.29 -19.57
C TYR A 233 12.28 14.26 -20.37
N VAL A 234 11.45 13.23 -20.18
CA VAL A 234 10.17 13.10 -20.89
C VAL A 234 9.24 14.25 -20.54
N ILE A 235 9.08 14.57 -19.25
CA ILE A 235 8.22 15.66 -18.77
C ILE A 235 8.69 17.02 -19.34
N ASP A 236 9.99 17.29 -19.33
CA ASP A 236 10.55 18.55 -19.78
C ASP A 236 10.45 18.74 -21.31
N ASN A 237 10.55 17.64 -22.08
CA ASN A 237 10.57 17.68 -23.54
C ASN A 237 9.20 17.43 -24.20
N PHE A 238 8.24 16.87 -23.47
CA PHE A 238 6.89 16.71 -23.97
C PHE A 238 6.15 18.06 -24.02
N LYS A 239 5.45 18.32 -25.13
CA LYS A 239 4.71 19.57 -25.40
C LYS A 239 3.27 19.34 -25.87
N GLY A 240 2.73 18.14 -25.63
CA GLY A 240 1.35 17.78 -25.97
C GLY A 240 0.36 18.06 -24.82
N LYS A 241 -0.82 17.45 -24.89
CA LYS A 241 -1.91 17.64 -23.90
C LYS A 241 -1.97 16.54 -22.84
N LEU A 242 -1.35 15.40 -23.10
CA LEU A 242 -1.24 14.27 -22.20
C LEU A 242 -0.69 14.70 -20.83
N ILE A 243 -1.37 14.28 -19.78
CA ILE A 243 -0.88 14.44 -18.41
C ILE A 243 0.26 13.43 -18.21
N ILE A 244 1.48 13.90 -17.98
CA ILE A 244 2.62 13.04 -17.64
C ILE A 244 2.96 13.21 -16.17
N HIS A 245 2.96 12.10 -15.44
CA HIS A 245 3.22 12.09 -14.01
C HIS A 245 4.35 11.12 -13.67
N PHE A 246 5.33 11.60 -12.89
CA PHE A 246 6.34 10.75 -12.29
C PHE A 246 5.92 10.35 -10.87
N CYS A 247 5.84 9.05 -10.61
CA CYS A 247 5.51 8.49 -9.30
C CYS A 247 6.79 7.98 -8.62
N PRO A 248 7.35 8.71 -7.62
CA PRO A 248 8.56 8.29 -6.93
C PRO A 248 8.27 7.08 -6.04
N SER A 249 9.25 6.19 -5.87
CA SER A 249 9.08 5.00 -5.01
C SER A 249 8.80 5.39 -3.56
N SER A 250 9.45 6.45 -3.10
CA SER A 250 9.26 6.98 -1.75
C SER A 250 7.81 7.37 -1.48
N LEU A 251 7.02 7.70 -2.51
CA LEU A 251 5.59 7.98 -2.33
C LEU A 251 4.83 6.73 -1.85
N LYS A 252 5.19 5.54 -2.32
CA LYS A 252 4.53 4.29 -1.91
C LYS A 252 4.80 4.00 -0.44
N ASP A 253 6.06 4.09 -0.02
CA ASP A 253 6.47 3.68 1.33
C ASP A 253 6.20 4.77 2.37
N SER A 254 6.52 6.03 2.09
CA SER A 254 6.43 7.12 3.10
C SER A 254 5.08 7.83 3.15
N VAL A 255 4.28 7.76 2.09
CA VAL A 255 3.01 8.52 2.00
C VAL A 255 1.82 7.58 1.86
N GLN A 256 1.80 6.70 0.85
CA GLN A 256 0.66 5.82 0.60
C GLN A 256 0.47 4.82 1.74
N MET A 257 1.53 4.12 2.15
CA MET A 257 1.46 3.15 3.26
C MET A 257 1.12 3.85 4.58
N LYS A 258 1.84 4.94 4.91
CA LYS A 258 1.57 5.76 6.09
C LYS A 258 0.11 6.23 6.17
N ASN A 259 -0.41 6.86 5.11
CA ASN A 259 -1.79 7.33 5.09
C ASN A 259 -2.80 6.20 5.21
N ARG A 260 -2.51 5.03 4.61
CA ARG A 260 -3.35 3.83 4.77
C ARG A 260 -3.34 3.33 6.22
N LEU A 261 -2.18 3.31 6.88
CA LEU A 261 -2.06 2.95 8.30
C LEU A 261 -2.83 3.93 9.18
N ILE A 262 -2.71 5.24 8.94
CA ILE A 262 -3.47 6.26 9.67
C ILE A 262 -4.98 6.06 9.49
N ASN A 263 -5.45 5.86 8.25
CA ASN A 263 -6.86 5.61 7.99
C ASN A 263 -7.34 4.34 8.68
N ARG A 264 -6.51 3.28 8.66
CA ARG A 264 -6.80 2.04 9.36
C ARG A 264 -6.88 2.22 10.86
N ALA A 265 -5.87 2.85 11.46
CA ALA A 265 -5.79 3.13 12.89
C ALA A 265 -7.05 3.87 13.36
N ARG A 266 -7.52 4.88 12.62
CA ARG A 266 -8.75 5.63 12.95
C ARG A 266 -10.01 4.76 13.00
N ASN A 267 -10.06 3.68 12.24
CA ASN A 267 -11.23 2.78 12.19
C ASN A 267 -11.14 1.62 13.19
N VAL A 268 -9.94 1.28 13.66
CA VAL A 268 -9.71 0.08 14.51
C VAL A 268 -9.27 0.40 15.94
N ALA A 269 -8.81 1.63 16.20
CA ALA A 269 -8.34 2.06 17.51
C ALA A 269 -9.43 1.84 18.56
N LYS A 270 -9.03 1.27 19.69
CA LYS A 270 -9.89 1.20 20.87
C LYS A 270 -9.94 2.57 21.57
N PRO A 271 -10.97 2.81 22.39
CA PRO A 271 -11.10 4.09 23.10
C PRO A 271 -9.90 4.43 24.00
N TYR A 272 -9.23 3.41 24.52
CA TYR A 272 -8.03 3.54 25.34
C TYR A 272 -6.72 3.56 24.54
N GLU A 273 -6.76 3.50 23.20
CA GLU A 273 -5.57 3.49 22.34
C GLU A 273 -5.36 4.87 21.71
N GLU A 274 -4.11 5.25 21.52
CA GLU A 274 -3.73 6.49 20.83
C GLU A 274 -3.12 6.21 19.47
N ILE A 275 -3.40 7.07 18.50
CA ILE A 275 -2.89 6.95 17.13
C ILE A 275 -1.68 7.86 16.97
N THR A 276 -0.54 7.29 16.61
CA THR A 276 0.69 8.07 16.38
C THR A 276 0.65 8.79 15.04
N GLU A 277 1.55 9.76 14.84
CA GLU A 277 1.68 10.47 13.55
C GLU A 277 2.04 9.55 12.38
N GLU A 278 2.65 8.39 12.66
CA GLU A 278 2.98 7.35 11.68
C GLU A 278 1.83 6.35 11.43
N GLY A 279 0.70 6.52 12.11
CA GLY A 279 -0.46 5.64 11.99
C GLY A 279 -0.32 4.32 12.76
N LEU A 280 0.54 4.27 13.77
CA LEU A 280 0.63 3.15 14.72
C LEU A 280 -0.33 3.36 15.90
N LEU A 281 -0.54 2.31 16.70
CA LEU A 281 -1.36 2.36 17.90
C LEU A 281 -0.49 2.22 19.14
N LEU A 282 -0.68 3.15 20.08
CA LEU A 282 -0.09 3.11 21.41
C LEU A 282 -1.13 2.64 22.42
N LYS A 283 -0.69 1.81 23.36
CA LYS A 283 -1.49 1.43 24.53
C LYS A 283 -0.63 1.30 25.78
N GLY A 284 -1.20 1.69 26.91
CA GLY A 284 -0.70 1.32 28.23
C GLY A 284 -1.10 -0.11 28.57
N THR A 285 -0.17 -0.91 29.09
CA THR A 285 -0.43 -2.28 29.54
C THR A 285 0.18 -2.52 30.91
N ILE A 286 -0.65 -2.94 31.86
CA ILE A 286 -0.22 -3.49 33.15
C ILE A 286 -0.39 -5.00 33.14
N ASN A 287 0.72 -5.73 33.30
CA ASN A 287 0.74 -7.18 33.45
C ASN A 287 0.83 -7.56 34.93
N PHE A 288 -0.12 -8.37 35.40
CA PHE A 288 -0.21 -8.81 36.80
C PHE A 288 -0.47 -10.32 36.89
N LYS A 289 -0.30 -10.91 38.08
CA LYS A 289 -0.56 -12.34 38.31
C LYS A 289 -1.91 -12.58 38.95
N ASP A 290 -2.23 -11.77 39.96
CA ASP A 290 -3.49 -11.84 40.69
C ASP A 290 -4.17 -10.47 40.67
N LEU A 291 -5.50 -10.42 40.59
CA LEU A 291 -6.26 -9.15 40.60
C LEU A 291 -5.98 -8.29 41.84
N LYS A 292 -5.56 -8.91 42.95
CA LYS A 292 -5.14 -8.22 44.18
C LYS A 292 -3.87 -7.40 44.01
N ASP A 293 -3.05 -7.70 43.00
CA ASP A 293 -1.83 -6.93 42.71
C ASP A 293 -2.14 -5.56 42.10
N VAL A 294 -3.34 -5.40 41.54
CA VAL A 294 -3.79 -4.17 40.83
C VAL A 294 -5.08 -3.60 41.40
N SER A 295 -5.54 -4.04 42.58
CA SER A 295 -6.82 -3.59 43.15
C SER A 295 -6.86 -2.10 43.42
N GLU A 296 -5.78 -1.54 43.99
CA GLU A 296 -5.65 -0.10 44.26
C GLU A 296 -5.65 0.70 42.96
N VAL A 297 -4.96 0.21 41.92
CA VAL A 297 -4.98 0.82 40.58
C VAL A 297 -6.39 0.81 39.99
N LEU A 298 -7.11 -0.31 40.08
CA LEU A 298 -8.47 -0.42 39.56
C LEU A 298 -9.46 0.50 40.29
N GLU A 299 -9.27 0.72 41.60
CA GLU A 299 -10.08 1.66 42.38
C GLU A 299 -9.84 3.08 41.89
N VAL A 300 -8.58 3.51 41.76
CA VAL A 300 -8.22 4.84 41.25
C VAL A 300 -8.78 5.08 39.85
N LEU A 301 -8.65 4.11 38.94
CA LEU A 301 -9.17 4.24 37.57
C LEU A 301 -10.70 4.41 37.56
N LYS A 302 -11.42 3.66 38.39
CA LYS A 302 -12.88 3.76 38.50
C LYS A 302 -13.33 5.07 39.13
N GLU A 303 -12.64 5.54 40.17
CA GLU A 303 -12.96 6.81 40.84
C GLU A 303 -12.79 8.02 39.91
N ASN A 304 -11.85 7.93 38.96
CA ASN A 304 -11.55 8.99 38.00
C ASN A 304 -12.25 8.79 36.64
N ASP A 305 -13.19 7.84 36.53
CA ASP A 305 -13.93 7.52 35.30
C ASP A 305 -13.01 7.27 34.07
N VAL A 306 -11.85 6.65 34.31
CA VAL A 306 -10.90 6.32 33.27
C VAL A 306 -11.37 5.07 32.52
N GLU A 307 -11.39 5.15 31.20
CA GLU A 307 -11.71 4.01 30.36
C GLU A 307 -10.55 3.01 30.32
N PHE A 308 -10.83 1.74 30.61
CA PHE A 308 -9.86 0.66 30.60
C PHE A 308 -10.51 -0.66 30.18
N GLU A 309 -9.69 -1.59 29.68
CA GLU A 309 -10.09 -2.97 29.40
C GLU A 309 -9.34 -3.94 30.32
N LEU A 310 -10.09 -4.71 31.11
CA LEU A 310 -9.52 -5.73 31.99
C LEU A 310 -9.60 -7.11 31.31
N LEU A 311 -8.42 -7.69 31.07
CA LEU A 311 -8.23 -9.07 30.64
C LEU A 311 -7.79 -9.94 31.83
N ASN A 312 -7.74 -11.26 31.64
CA ASN A 312 -7.44 -12.21 32.72
C ASN A 312 -6.10 -11.93 33.46
N ASP A 313 -5.06 -11.54 32.72
CA ASP A 313 -3.70 -11.29 33.22
C ASP A 313 -3.18 -9.87 32.93
N ARG A 314 -4.02 -9.01 32.35
CA ARG A 314 -3.61 -7.69 31.87
C ARG A 314 -4.70 -6.64 32.04
N LEU A 315 -4.26 -5.42 32.26
CA LEU A 315 -5.11 -4.22 32.27
C LEU A 315 -4.60 -3.29 31.18
N LEU A 316 -5.48 -2.90 30.26
CA LEU A 316 -5.20 -2.03 29.14
C LEU A 316 -5.87 -0.68 29.36
N LEU A 317 -5.15 0.41 29.11
CA LEU A 317 -5.63 1.77 29.29
C LEU A 317 -4.82 2.73 28.41
N ASN A 318 -5.25 4.00 28.40
CA ASN A 318 -4.55 5.06 27.71
C ASN A 318 -3.07 5.16 28.14
N PRO A 319 -2.11 5.31 27.18
CA PRO A 319 -0.69 5.33 27.49
C PRO A 319 -0.27 6.54 28.34
N GLU A 320 -0.77 7.74 28.06
CA GLU A 320 -0.48 8.95 28.85
C GLU A 320 -1.01 8.80 30.29
N ILE A 321 -2.25 8.32 30.45
CA ILE A 321 -2.83 8.09 31.78
C ILE A 321 -2.03 7.05 32.56
N LEU A 322 -1.56 5.98 31.90
CA LEU A 322 -0.70 5.00 32.56
C LEU A 322 0.63 5.61 32.99
N GLU A 323 1.26 6.43 32.15
CA GLU A 323 2.51 7.11 32.49
C GLU A 323 2.35 8.00 33.72
N ASP A 324 1.34 8.86 33.72
CA ASP A 324 0.98 9.75 34.84
C ASP A 324 0.69 8.97 36.13
N LEU A 325 -0.11 7.89 36.03
CA LEU A 325 -0.44 7.03 37.17
C LEU A 325 0.82 6.41 37.77
N ILE A 326 1.70 5.86 36.93
CA ILE A 326 2.92 5.21 37.39
C ILE A 326 3.85 6.22 38.08
N ASP A 327 3.96 7.44 37.56
CA ASP A 327 4.81 8.46 38.14
C ASP A 327 4.28 8.92 39.51
N GLN A 328 2.97 9.12 39.65
CA GLN A 328 2.34 9.39 40.95
C GLN A 328 2.54 8.24 41.96
N LEU A 329 2.45 6.98 41.50
CA LEU A 329 2.69 5.82 42.36
C LEU A 329 4.16 5.74 42.82
N LYS A 330 5.11 6.09 41.94
CA LYS A 330 6.54 6.16 42.31
C LYS A 330 6.79 7.25 43.36
N GLU A 331 6.21 8.43 43.21
CA GLU A 331 6.34 9.54 44.17
C GLU A 331 5.83 9.16 45.56
N ASN A 332 4.78 8.33 45.63
CA ASN A 332 4.20 7.83 46.87
C ASN A 332 4.87 6.55 47.41
N ASN A 333 6.01 6.11 46.84
CA ASN A 333 6.72 4.88 47.20
C ASN A 333 5.85 3.61 47.16
N PHE A 334 4.96 3.50 46.17
CA PHE A 334 4.12 2.33 45.98
C PHE A 334 4.94 1.04 45.74
N ASP A 335 4.53 -0.06 46.37
CA ASP A 335 5.15 -1.38 46.16
C ASP A 335 4.58 -2.07 44.91
N PHE A 336 5.26 -1.89 43.78
CA PHE A 336 4.83 -2.45 42.50
C PHE A 336 4.86 -3.99 42.47
N LYS A 337 3.68 -4.60 42.50
CA LYS A 337 3.51 -6.07 42.36
C LYS A 337 3.30 -6.53 40.92
N PHE A 338 3.14 -5.59 39.99
CA PHE A 338 2.90 -5.80 38.57
C PHE A 338 4.07 -5.26 37.72
N SER A 339 3.96 -5.37 36.39
CA SER A 339 4.85 -4.67 35.45
C SER A 339 4.03 -3.84 34.48
N ALA A 340 4.49 -2.64 34.15
CA ALA A 340 3.77 -1.69 33.32
C ALA A 340 4.63 -1.26 32.12
N TYR A 341 4.01 -1.19 30.95
CA TYR A 341 4.67 -0.88 29.68
C TYR A 341 3.75 -0.02 28.81
N ILE A 342 4.36 0.81 27.95
CA ILE A 342 3.70 1.37 26.78
C ILE A 342 4.17 0.55 25.58
N SER A 343 3.24 0.03 24.80
CA SER A 343 3.52 -0.75 23.59
C SER A 343 3.03 0.01 22.36
N GLU A 344 3.90 0.14 21.36
CA GLU A 344 3.57 0.62 20.02
C GLU A 344 3.46 -0.55 19.04
N TYR A 345 2.38 -0.61 18.26
CA TYR A 345 2.16 -1.70 17.31
C TYR A 345 1.38 -1.26 16.06
N TYR A 346 1.51 -2.03 15.00
CA TYR A 346 0.77 -1.80 13.76
C TYR A 346 -0.74 -2.04 13.94
N PRO A 347 -1.61 -1.22 13.32
CA PRO A 347 -3.07 -1.41 13.34
C PRO A 347 -3.54 -2.59 12.45
N THR A 348 -2.62 -3.46 12.03
CA THR A 348 -2.85 -4.63 11.19
C THR A 348 -3.35 -5.82 11.99
N SER A 349 -3.84 -6.86 11.31
CA SER A 349 -4.44 -8.05 11.95
C SER A 349 -3.46 -8.82 12.85
N ASP A 350 -2.17 -8.80 12.53
CA ASP A 350 -1.11 -9.44 13.30
C ASP A 350 -0.66 -8.62 14.52
N LYS A 351 -1.06 -7.34 14.61
CA LYS A 351 -0.71 -6.41 15.71
C LYS A 351 0.78 -6.45 16.06
N LEU A 352 1.63 -6.41 15.04
CA LEU A 352 3.08 -6.49 15.21
C LEU A 352 3.57 -5.36 16.12
N GLU A 353 4.16 -5.72 17.26
CA GLU A 353 4.76 -4.78 18.21
C GLU A 353 6.09 -4.27 17.67
N VAL A 354 6.21 -2.95 17.57
CA VAL A 354 7.39 -2.24 17.04
C VAL A 354 8.31 -1.86 18.19
N GLU A 355 7.72 -1.26 19.23
CA GLU A 355 8.45 -0.78 20.39
C GLU A 355 7.70 -1.10 21.68
N ARG A 356 8.47 -1.32 22.75
CA ARG A 356 7.94 -1.46 24.10
C ARG A 356 8.80 -0.67 25.08
N ILE A 357 8.17 0.32 25.71
CA ILE A 357 8.80 1.20 26.69
C ILE A 357 8.40 0.73 28.09
N PRO A 358 9.33 0.22 28.92
CA PRO A 358 9.03 -0.20 30.27
C PRO A 358 8.88 0.99 31.22
N LEU A 359 7.72 1.12 31.87
CA LEU A 359 7.48 2.11 32.92
C LEU A 359 7.85 1.55 34.30
N VAL A 360 7.53 0.27 34.53
CA VAL A 360 7.89 -0.49 35.74
C VAL A 360 8.19 -1.93 35.36
N THR A 361 9.34 -2.44 35.83
CA THR A 361 9.72 -3.84 35.60
C THR A 361 9.84 -4.60 36.93
N LYS A 362 9.00 -5.61 37.12
CA LYS A 362 9.23 -6.59 38.18
C LYS A 362 10.33 -7.54 37.71
N LYS A 363 11.53 -7.43 38.27
CA LYS A 363 12.63 -8.35 37.95
C LYS A 363 12.16 -9.79 38.15
N PRO A 364 12.33 -10.69 37.16
CA PRO A 364 12.18 -12.11 37.41
C PRO A 364 13.12 -12.51 38.54
N ASN A 365 12.64 -13.32 39.49
CA ASN A 365 13.50 -13.99 40.46
C ASN A 365 14.36 -15.04 39.74
N LEU A 366 15.30 -14.62 38.90
CA LEU A 366 16.29 -15.45 38.26
C LEU A 366 17.40 -15.73 39.27
N LYS A 367 17.18 -16.71 40.15
CA LYS A 367 18.29 -17.34 40.86
C LYS A 367 19.00 -18.25 39.85
N LEU A 368 20.16 -17.82 39.36
CA LEU A 368 21.12 -18.73 38.75
C LEU A 368 21.36 -19.88 39.74
N LYS A 369 21.00 -21.11 39.36
CA LYS A 369 21.43 -22.30 40.12
C LYS A 369 22.95 -22.25 40.14
N LYS A 370 23.54 -21.95 41.32
CA LYS A 370 24.97 -22.23 41.54
C LYS A 370 25.15 -23.72 41.29
N LYS A 371 26.03 -24.06 40.34
CA LYS A 371 26.43 -25.44 40.03
C LYS A 371 27.02 -26.12 41.25
#